data_AF-A0A3M1Z3B8-F1
#
_entry.id   AF-A0A3M1Z3B8-F1
#
_cell.length_a   1.000
_cell.length_b   1.000
_cell.length_c   1.000
_cell.angle_alpha   90.00
_cell.angle_beta   90.00
_cell.angle_gamma   90.00
#
_symmetry.space_group_name_H-M   'P 1'
#
loop_
_entity.id
_entity.type
_entity.pdbx_description
1 polymer ?
#
loop_
_entity_poly.entity_id
_entity_poly.type
_entity_poly.pdbx_seq_one_letter_code
_entity_poly.pdbx_strand_id
1 'polypeptide(L)'
;MAHKKGVGSTDNGRDSKSKRLGVKLFGGQFARAGNIIIRQRGTRFHPGNNTYLGKDFTLHAKVDGIVSFQKKRLNRTFVHVTPLDQVDETVATIETPEVKSTPKPVVDAPEVKEAPKKAAGSDKIVLSSGKKITRDDLKMIEGIGPKIEGLLHDAGIMTWEDLANAPEEKIQAILDEAGPRYRMHQPATWAKQARMAADGNWELLEKYQDWLDGGKEPEGETFEG
;
A
#
# COMPACT_ATOMS: atom_id res chain seq x y z
N MET A 1 -39.96 70.06 15.39
CA MET A 1 -39.20 69.04 14.64
C MET A 1 -38.44 68.20 15.66
N ALA A 2 -38.77 66.91 15.79
CA ALA A 2 -38.13 66.04 16.77
C ALA A 2 -36.79 65.53 16.19
N HIS A 3 -35.68 66.03 16.74
CA HIS A 3 -34.35 65.55 16.38
C HIS A 3 -34.15 64.15 16.99
N LYS A 4 -34.02 63.11 16.15
CA LYS A 4 -33.61 61.79 16.65
C LYS A 4 -32.14 61.89 17.04
N LYS A 5 -31.85 61.81 18.34
CA LYS A 5 -30.48 61.66 18.85
C LYS A 5 -29.85 60.42 18.20
N GLY A 6 -28.60 60.59 17.77
CA GLY A 6 -27.86 59.69 16.90
C GLY A 6 -27.97 58.21 17.29
N VAL A 7 -28.06 57.37 16.26
CA VAL A 7 -27.85 55.93 16.38
C VAL A 7 -26.42 55.75 16.92
N GLY A 8 -26.29 55.30 18.17
CA GLY A 8 -25.01 54.87 18.71
C GLY A 8 -24.58 53.63 17.95
N SER A 9 -23.33 53.59 17.47
CA SER A 9 -22.74 52.37 16.93
C SER A 9 -22.75 51.33 18.04
N THR A 10 -23.61 50.32 17.92
CA THR A 10 -23.60 49.17 18.84
C THR A 10 -22.42 48.27 18.42
N ASP A 11 -21.31 48.35 19.14
CA ASP A 11 -20.18 47.46 18.90
C ASP A 11 -20.58 46.01 19.21
N ASN A 12 -20.66 45.20 18.15
CA ASN A 12 -20.95 43.77 18.23
C ASN A 12 -19.71 42.93 18.67
N GLY A 13 -18.84 43.51 19.51
CA GLY A 13 -17.50 43.01 19.86
C GLY A 13 -17.42 41.77 20.75
N ARG A 14 -18.32 40.80 20.58
CA ARG A 14 -18.27 39.51 21.30
C ARG A 14 -17.59 38.44 20.44
N ASP A 15 -16.27 38.54 20.33
CA ASP A 15 -15.49 37.52 19.63
C ASP A 15 -15.09 36.35 20.53
N SER A 16 -15.03 35.16 19.93
CA SER A 16 -14.60 33.95 20.62
C SER A 16 -13.09 33.75 20.53
N LYS A 17 -12.47 33.32 21.63
CA LYS A 17 -11.05 32.91 21.65
C LYS A 17 -10.77 31.80 20.64
N SER A 18 -9.62 31.86 19.97
CA SER A 18 -9.14 30.81 19.06
C SER A 18 -9.08 29.45 19.75
N LYS A 19 -9.62 28.42 19.09
CA LYS A 19 -9.72 27.05 19.62
C LYS A 19 -8.53 26.16 19.26
N ARG A 20 -7.45 26.74 18.70
CA ARG A 20 -6.20 26.05 18.36
C ARG A 20 -6.40 24.75 17.56
N LEU A 21 -7.39 24.76 16.66
CA LEU A 21 -7.66 23.67 15.72
C LEU A 21 -6.53 23.56 14.69
N GLY A 22 -6.62 22.57 13.80
CA GLY A 22 -5.68 22.33 12.72
C GLY A 22 -4.86 21.05 12.87
N VAL A 23 -3.99 20.84 11.88
CA VAL A 23 -3.05 19.73 11.82
C VAL A 23 -1.97 19.91 12.90
N LYS A 24 -1.64 18.81 13.58
CA LYS A 24 -0.63 18.74 14.64
C LYS A 24 0.58 17.92 14.23
N LEU A 25 0.37 16.89 13.42
CA LEU A 25 1.42 16.11 12.76
C LEU A 25 1.20 16.12 11.25
N PHE A 26 2.23 16.49 10.50
CA PHE A 26 2.22 16.60 9.05
C PHE A 26 2.67 15.28 8.39
N GLY A 27 2.48 15.18 7.07
CA GLY A 27 2.94 14.02 6.31
C GLY A 27 4.46 13.85 6.43
N GLY A 28 4.93 12.61 6.56
CA GLY A 28 6.34 12.28 6.76
C GLY A 28 6.82 12.37 8.22
N GLN A 29 6.00 12.85 9.15
CA GLN A 29 6.36 12.91 10.56
C GLN A 29 6.02 11.63 11.31
N PHE A 30 6.84 11.31 12.31
CA PHE A 30 6.60 10.19 13.21
C PHE A 30 5.49 10.51 14.21
N ALA A 31 4.52 9.60 14.32
CA ALA A 31 3.45 9.60 15.29
C ALA A 31 3.61 8.39 16.22
N ARG A 32 3.37 8.59 17.51
CA ARG A 32 3.15 7.50 18.47
C ARG A 32 1.67 7.16 18.55
N ALA A 33 1.35 5.94 18.95
CA ALA A 33 0.00 5.50 19.26
C ALA A 33 -0.66 6.46 20.26
N GLY A 34 -1.88 6.88 19.96
CA GLY A 34 -2.64 7.87 20.73
C GLY A 34 -2.36 9.34 20.37
N ASN A 35 -1.28 9.65 19.64
CA ASN A 35 -0.98 11.03 19.25
C ASN A 35 -2.13 11.65 18.45
N ILE A 36 -2.39 12.93 18.71
CA ILE A 36 -3.33 13.73 17.91
C ILE A 36 -2.64 14.12 16.61
N ILE A 37 -3.21 13.71 15.48
CA ILE A 37 -2.73 14.12 14.16
C ILE A 37 -3.44 15.41 13.73
N ILE A 38 -4.76 15.54 13.94
CA ILE A 38 -5.54 16.72 13.53
C ILE A 38 -6.66 17.00 14.52
N ARG A 39 -6.78 18.26 14.97
CA ARG A 39 -7.99 18.76 15.65
C ARG A 39 -8.85 19.51 14.65
N GLN A 40 -10.10 19.10 14.44
CA GLN A 40 -10.95 19.67 13.41
C GLN A 40 -12.38 19.91 13.89
N ARG A 41 -13.16 20.63 13.07
CA ARG A 41 -14.62 20.74 13.20
C ARG A 41 -15.23 20.02 12.03
N GLY A 42 -16.09 19.05 12.32
CA GLY A 42 -16.52 18.06 11.33
C GLY A 42 -15.34 17.27 10.75
N THR A 43 -15.62 16.46 9.75
CA THR A 43 -14.63 15.60 9.10
C THR A 43 -14.12 16.24 7.82
N ARG A 44 -13.17 17.18 7.93
CA ARG A 44 -12.42 17.67 6.75
C ARG A 44 -11.41 16.60 6.32
N PHE A 45 -10.72 16.02 7.29
CA PHE A 45 -9.85 14.87 7.15
C PHE A 45 -10.54 13.63 7.72
N HIS A 46 -10.40 12.52 7.02
CA HIS A 46 -11.10 11.27 7.31
C HIS A 46 -10.10 10.23 7.83
N PRO A 47 -10.51 9.36 8.77
CA PRO A 47 -9.64 8.29 9.25
C PRO A 47 -9.36 7.31 8.11
N GLY A 48 -8.08 7.02 7.89
CA GLY A 48 -7.58 5.97 7.03
C GLY A 48 -7.02 4.80 7.84
N ASN A 49 -6.01 4.14 7.30
CA ASN A 49 -5.37 2.98 7.94
C ASN A 49 -4.61 3.44 9.19
N ASN A 50 -4.70 2.65 10.26
CA ASN A 50 -4.02 2.91 11.53
C ASN A 50 -4.32 4.28 12.17
N THR A 51 -5.46 4.88 11.83
CA THR A 51 -5.98 6.07 12.50
C THR A 51 -7.42 5.86 12.93
N TYR A 52 -7.89 6.67 13.89
CA TYR A 52 -9.28 6.67 14.34
C TYR A 52 -9.77 8.08 14.64
N LEU A 53 -11.10 8.19 14.72
CA LEU A 53 -11.80 9.43 15.00
C LEU A 53 -12.29 9.45 16.45
N GLY A 54 -12.00 10.53 17.19
CA GLY A 54 -12.55 10.80 18.51
C GLY A 54 -13.97 11.39 18.44
N LYS A 55 -14.61 11.53 19.60
CA LYS A 55 -15.98 12.08 19.73
C LYS A 55 -16.15 13.48 19.12
N ASP A 56 -15.11 14.30 19.19
CA ASP A 56 -15.09 15.68 18.67
C ASP A 56 -14.52 15.77 17.24
N PHE A 57 -14.50 14.66 16.50
CA PHE A 57 -13.90 14.52 15.17
C PHE A 57 -12.37 14.69 15.10
N THR A 58 -11.68 14.80 16.25
CA THR A 58 -10.22 14.78 16.31
C THR A 58 -9.69 13.44 15.79
N LEU A 59 -8.62 13.50 14.99
CA LEU A 59 -8.02 12.33 14.36
C LEU A 59 -6.76 11.92 15.15
N HIS A 60 -6.71 10.65 15.55
CA HIS A 60 -5.66 10.07 16.39
C HIS A 60 -4.95 8.92 15.66
N ALA A 61 -3.67 8.71 15.99
CA ALA A 61 -2.89 7.54 15.57
C ALA A 61 -3.26 6.31 16.41
N LYS A 62 -3.44 5.14 15.77
CA LYS A 62 -3.64 3.85 16.48
C LYS A 62 -2.31 3.17 16.83
N VAL A 63 -1.30 3.36 16.01
CA VAL A 63 0.01 2.69 16.10
C VAL A 63 1.13 3.71 15.90
N ASP A 64 2.34 3.30 16.25
CA ASP A 64 3.57 4.07 16.01
C ASP A 64 3.93 3.99 14.51
N GLY A 65 4.30 5.11 13.89
CA GLY A 65 4.61 5.12 12.46
C GLY A 65 4.68 6.50 11.81
N ILE A 66 4.84 6.54 10.50
CA ILE A 66 4.90 7.76 9.70
C ILE A 66 3.50 8.15 9.21
N VAL A 67 3.12 9.41 9.40
CA VAL A 67 1.83 9.96 8.93
C VAL A 67 1.88 10.18 7.42
N SER A 68 0.82 9.79 6.70
CA SER A 68 0.63 10.09 5.28
C SER A 68 -0.79 10.56 4.99
N PHE A 69 -0.93 11.37 3.93
CA PHE A 69 -2.19 11.98 3.52
C PHE A 69 -2.51 11.56 2.09
N GLN A 70 -3.72 11.04 1.85
CA GLN A 70 -4.15 10.58 0.54
C GLN A 70 -5.50 11.23 0.16
N LYS A 71 -5.58 11.83 -1.03
CA LYS A 71 -6.86 12.26 -1.60
C LYS A 71 -7.52 11.09 -2.32
N LYS A 72 -8.83 10.93 -2.14
CA LYS A 72 -9.66 9.92 -2.81
C LYS A 72 -10.87 10.57 -3.48
N ARG A 73 -11.83 9.74 -3.92
CA ARG A 73 -13.10 10.17 -4.55
C ARG A 73 -13.77 11.28 -3.74
N LEU A 74 -14.46 12.18 -4.44
CA LEU A 74 -15.16 13.35 -3.86
C LEU A 74 -14.23 14.35 -3.15
N ASN A 75 -12.96 14.44 -3.55
CA ASN A 75 -11.95 15.33 -2.94
C ASN A 75 -11.79 15.13 -1.42
N ARG A 76 -12.14 13.95 -0.89
CA ARG A 76 -11.97 13.63 0.52
C ARG A 76 -10.52 13.25 0.79
N THR A 77 -9.96 13.80 1.87
CA THR A 77 -8.59 13.51 2.28
C THR A 77 -8.60 12.53 3.44
N PHE A 78 -7.91 11.42 3.28
CA PHE A 78 -7.74 10.36 4.26
C PHE A 78 -6.34 10.44 4.88
N VAL A 79 -6.26 10.16 6.19
CA VAL A 79 -5.00 10.20 6.95
C VAL A 79 -4.63 8.79 7.39
N HIS A 80 -3.43 8.35 7.05
CA HIS A 80 -2.91 7.02 7.33
C HIS A 80 -1.66 7.12 8.20
N VAL A 81 -1.36 6.06 8.95
CA VAL A 81 -0.08 5.88 9.65
C VAL A 81 0.56 4.58 9.18
N THR A 82 1.75 4.66 8.60
CA THR A 82 2.54 3.50 8.16
C THR A 82 3.49 3.09 9.28
N PRO A 83 3.37 1.88 9.85
CA PRO A 83 4.27 1.43 10.92
C PRO A 83 5.73 1.41 10.48
N LEU A 84 6.66 1.75 11.40
CA LEU A 84 8.10 1.77 11.10
C LEU A 84 8.69 0.37 10.89
N ASP A 85 8.07 -0.67 11.44
CA ASP A 85 8.54 -2.05 11.26
C ASP A 85 8.31 -2.59 9.83
N GLN A 86 7.65 -1.80 8.97
CA GLN A 86 7.33 -2.13 7.57
C GLN A 86 7.94 -1.14 6.56
N VAL A 87 8.90 -0.30 6.95
CA VAL A 87 9.63 0.56 5.99
C VAL A 87 10.94 -0.11 5.59
N ASP A 88 10.90 -0.81 4.48
CA ASP A 88 12.10 -1.06 3.67
C ASP A 88 12.69 0.30 3.28
N GLU A 89 13.97 0.47 3.62
CA GLU A 89 14.78 1.67 3.41
C GLU A 89 14.85 2.05 1.92
N THR A 90 13.90 2.83 1.43
CA THR A 90 14.09 3.60 0.19
C THR A 90 13.63 5.04 0.39
N VAL A 91 14.47 5.85 1.01
CA VAL A 91 14.50 7.29 0.76
C VAL A 91 15.91 7.64 0.36
N ALA A 92 16.05 7.98 -0.93
CA ALA A 92 17.23 8.58 -1.50
C ALA A 92 17.63 9.82 -0.69
N THR A 93 18.88 9.78 -0.25
CA THR A 93 19.79 10.88 0.06
C THR A 93 19.35 12.24 -0.47
N ILE A 94 19.05 13.16 0.44
CA ILE A 94 19.22 14.61 0.20
C ILE A 94 20.61 14.95 0.71
N GLU A 95 21.49 15.38 -0.19
CA GLU A 95 22.82 15.88 0.11
C GLU A 95 22.73 17.14 0.98
N THR A 96 23.41 17.15 2.12
CA THR A 96 23.91 18.37 2.77
C THR A 96 25.27 18.01 3.41
N PRO A 97 26.34 18.81 3.21
CA PRO A 97 27.73 18.34 3.26
C PRO A 97 28.39 18.43 4.65
N GLU A 98 29.45 17.62 4.81
CA GLU A 98 30.52 17.63 5.84
C GLU A 98 30.06 17.36 7.30
N VAL A 99 30.66 16.44 8.07
CA VAL A 99 32.04 16.48 8.57
C VAL A 99 32.56 15.06 8.93
N LYS A 100 33.83 14.88 8.59
CA LYS A 100 34.81 13.81 8.92
C LYS A 100 34.68 13.19 10.33
N SER A 101 34.76 11.86 10.40
CA SER A 101 35.80 11.19 11.18
C SER A 101 36.06 9.75 10.68
N THR A 102 37.32 9.36 10.82
CA THR A 102 38.08 8.36 10.06
C THR A 102 37.93 6.91 10.53
N PRO A 103 38.37 5.93 9.70
CA PRO A 103 38.08 4.50 9.78
C PRO A 103 39.24 3.66 10.37
N LYS A 104 39.02 2.36 10.65
CA LYS A 104 39.95 1.21 10.40
C LYS A 104 39.41 -0.15 10.95
N PRO A 105 39.96 -1.33 10.54
CA PRO A 105 39.20 -2.38 9.83
C PRO A 105 39.44 -3.84 10.38
N VAL A 106 39.16 -4.84 9.53
CA VAL A 106 39.66 -6.25 9.49
C VAL A 106 38.72 -7.32 10.10
N VAL A 107 38.19 -8.25 9.28
CA VAL A 107 38.69 -9.64 9.10
C VAL A 107 37.89 -10.43 8.04
N ASP A 108 38.63 -11.31 7.36
CA ASP A 108 38.35 -12.19 6.22
C ASP A 108 37.29 -13.31 6.37
N ALA A 109 36.89 -13.79 5.18
CA ALA A 109 36.19 -15.02 4.75
C ALA A 109 36.48 -16.32 5.57
N PRO A 110 35.68 -17.43 5.51
CA PRO A 110 35.09 -18.02 4.28
C PRO A 110 33.73 -18.79 4.39
N GLU A 111 33.33 -19.28 3.21
CA GLU A 111 32.11 -19.98 2.77
C GLU A 111 31.77 -21.33 3.45
N VAL A 112 30.49 -21.60 3.75
CA VAL A 112 29.90 -22.95 3.91
C VAL A 112 28.46 -22.98 3.36
N LYS A 113 28.18 -24.00 2.54
CA LYS A 113 26.89 -24.38 1.94
C LYS A 113 26.00 -25.13 2.95
N GLU A 114 24.74 -24.71 3.18
CA GLU A 114 23.54 -25.58 3.32
C GLU A 114 22.22 -24.82 3.61
N ALA A 115 21.13 -25.35 3.03
CA ALA A 115 19.69 -25.12 3.27
C ALA A 115 19.07 -23.74 2.91
N PRO A 116 18.15 -23.66 1.91
CA PRO A 116 17.49 -22.41 1.58
C PRO A 116 16.38 -22.15 2.60
N LYS A 117 16.70 -21.36 3.62
CA LYS A 117 15.71 -20.75 4.50
C LYS A 117 15.19 -19.47 3.86
N LYS A 118 13.86 -19.46 3.64
CA LYS A 118 12.95 -18.30 3.71
C LYS A 118 13.65 -16.94 3.87
N ALA A 119 13.66 -16.17 2.79
CA ALA A 119 13.84 -14.73 2.84
C ALA A 119 12.64 -14.08 2.15
N ALA A 120 11.62 -13.78 2.93
CA ALA A 120 10.65 -12.75 2.57
C ALA A 120 11.40 -11.41 2.59
N GLY A 121 11.64 -10.81 1.44
CA GLY A 121 12.46 -9.61 1.31
C GLY A 121 12.22 -8.91 -0.02
N SER A 122 11.91 -7.63 0.08
CA SER A 122 11.44 -6.73 -0.98
C SER A 122 12.50 -6.42 -2.05
N ASP A 123 12.57 -7.20 -3.13
CA ASP A 123 13.22 -6.73 -4.35
C ASP A 123 12.23 -5.92 -5.18
N LYS A 124 12.49 -4.62 -5.37
CA LYS A 124 11.72 -3.82 -6.33
C LYS A 124 12.22 -4.15 -7.73
N ILE A 125 11.39 -4.82 -8.52
CA ILE A 125 11.69 -5.16 -9.92
C ILE A 125 11.12 -4.06 -10.81
N VAL A 126 11.91 -3.62 -11.80
CA VAL A 126 11.47 -2.66 -12.82
C VAL A 126 11.16 -3.44 -14.09
N LEU A 127 9.91 -3.40 -14.54
CA LEU A 127 9.47 -4.03 -15.79
C LEU A 127 10.02 -3.29 -17.01
N SER A 128 10.04 -3.96 -18.17
CA SER A 128 10.33 -3.39 -19.49
C SER A 128 9.44 -2.17 -19.81
N SER A 129 8.19 -2.19 -19.37
CA SER A 129 7.23 -1.08 -19.48
C SER A 129 7.49 0.10 -18.52
N GLY A 130 8.56 0.04 -17.70
CA GLY A 130 8.92 1.06 -16.71
C GLY A 130 8.10 1.03 -15.42
N LYS A 131 7.13 0.10 -15.31
CA LYS A 131 6.33 -0.12 -14.10
C LYS A 131 7.22 -0.73 -13.01
N LYS A 132 7.13 -0.19 -11.78
CA LYS A 132 7.82 -0.72 -10.60
C LYS A 132 6.90 -1.70 -9.89
N ILE A 133 7.37 -2.92 -9.68
CA ILE A 133 6.63 -3.98 -8.99
C ILE A 133 7.40 -4.48 -7.78
N THR A 134 6.64 -4.99 -6.82
CA THR A 134 7.18 -5.69 -5.68
C THR A 134 7.42 -7.15 -6.08
N ARG A 135 8.57 -7.71 -5.70
CA ARG A 135 8.82 -9.14 -5.81
C ARG A 135 7.68 -9.93 -5.17
N ASP A 136 7.26 -11.01 -5.83
CA ASP A 136 6.22 -11.91 -5.37
C ASP A 136 4.83 -11.26 -5.20
N ASP A 137 4.59 -10.12 -5.84
CA ASP A 137 3.26 -9.52 -5.91
C ASP A 137 2.33 -10.32 -6.84
N LEU A 138 1.44 -11.13 -6.25
CA LEU A 138 0.50 -11.98 -7.00
C LEU A 138 -0.56 -11.16 -7.76
N LYS A 139 -0.79 -9.88 -7.42
CA LYS A 139 -1.76 -9.03 -8.14
C LYS A 139 -1.32 -8.67 -9.56
N MET A 140 -0.08 -9.01 -9.93
CA MET A 140 0.41 -8.84 -11.30
C MET A 140 -0.16 -9.87 -12.27
N ILE A 141 -0.74 -10.96 -11.75
CA ILE A 141 -1.38 -12.00 -12.54
C ILE A 141 -2.83 -11.59 -12.82
N GLU A 142 -3.22 -11.68 -14.08
CA GLU A 142 -4.57 -11.33 -14.50
C GLU A 142 -5.60 -12.22 -13.79
N GLY A 143 -6.63 -11.59 -13.22
CA GLY A 143 -7.67 -12.27 -12.45
C GLY A 143 -7.36 -12.38 -10.95
N ILE A 144 -6.12 -12.12 -10.50
CA ILE A 144 -5.78 -12.08 -9.07
C ILE A 144 -5.90 -10.64 -8.54
N GLY A 145 -6.99 -10.37 -7.81
CA GLY A 145 -7.17 -9.10 -7.08
C GLY A 145 -6.69 -9.17 -5.63
N PRO A 146 -6.69 -8.04 -4.88
CA PRO A 146 -6.22 -8.00 -3.48
C PRO A 146 -6.93 -8.97 -2.53
N LYS A 147 -8.18 -9.34 -2.84
CA LYS A 147 -8.93 -10.33 -2.05
C LYS A 147 -8.50 -11.76 -2.35
N ILE A 148 -8.19 -12.06 -3.61
CA ILE A 148 -7.74 -13.40 -4.02
C ILE A 148 -6.30 -13.60 -3.57
N GLU A 149 -5.45 -12.59 -3.71
CA GLU A 149 -4.11 -12.56 -3.11
C GLU A 149 -4.17 -12.90 -1.61
N GLY A 150 -5.06 -12.24 -0.86
CA GLY A 150 -5.26 -12.56 0.55
C GLY A 150 -5.64 -14.03 0.81
N LEU A 151 -6.57 -14.58 0.02
CA LEU A 151 -6.98 -15.99 0.15
C LEU A 151 -5.83 -16.97 -0.18
N LEU A 152 -5.03 -16.65 -1.19
CA LEU A 152 -3.86 -17.44 -1.58
C LEU A 152 -2.80 -17.40 -0.47
N HIS A 153 -2.54 -16.23 0.10
CA HIS A 153 -1.63 -16.05 1.23
C HIS A 153 -2.09 -16.84 2.46
N ASP A 154 -3.39 -16.80 2.78
CA ASP A 154 -3.99 -17.56 3.88
C ASP A 154 -3.83 -19.09 3.66
N ALA A 155 -3.83 -19.53 2.39
CA ALA A 155 -3.59 -20.92 2.00
C ALA A 155 -2.09 -21.28 1.84
N GLY A 156 -1.18 -20.37 2.18
CA GLY A 156 0.27 -20.56 2.15
C GLY A 156 0.92 -20.44 0.77
N ILE A 157 0.21 -19.89 -0.22
CA ILE A 157 0.74 -19.55 -1.54
C ILE A 157 1.15 -18.08 -1.50
N MET A 158 2.45 -17.80 -1.31
CA MET A 158 2.93 -16.42 -1.09
C MET A 158 3.84 -15.89 -2.19
N THR A 159 4.44 -16.79 -2.98
CA THR A 159 5.36 -16.41 -4.05
C THR A 159 4.82 -16.76 -5.43
N TRP A 160 5.40 -16.16 -6.47
CA TRP A 160 5.09 -16.56 -7.85
C TRP A 160 5.43 -18.05 -8.09
N GLU A 161 6.49 -18.54 -7.46
CA GLU A 161 6.91 -19.94 -7.54
C GLU A 161 5.91 -20.87 -6.83
N ASP A 162 5.40 -20.50 -5.65
CA ASP A 162 4.36 -21.27 -4.95
C ASP A 162 3.09 -21.38 -5.80
N LEU A 163 2.70 -20.29 -6.46
CA LEU A 163 1.50 -20.26 -7.29
C LEU A 163 1.69 -21.03 -8.61
N ALA A 164 2.89 -20.97 -9.20
CA ALA A 164 3.23 -21.72 -10.41
C ALA A 164 3.25 -23.24 -10.17
N ASN A 165 3.65 -23.67 -8.98
CA ASN A 165 3.73 -25.07 -8.59
C ASN A 165 2.43 -25.60 -7.93
N ALA A 166 1.51 -24.71 -7.53
CA ALA A 166 0.24 -25.11 -6.94
C ALA A 166 -0.65 -25.80 -7.99
N PRO A 167 -1.24 -26.98 -7.66
CA PRO A 167 -2.18 -27.62 -8.58
C PRO A 167 -3.43 -26.76 -8.72
N GLU A 168 -3.97 -26.68 -9.93
CA GLU A 168 -5.17 -25.90 -10.25
C GLU A 168 -6.34 -26.25 -9.32
N GLU A 169 -6.49 -27.55 -9.01
CA GLU A 169 -7.52 -28.06 -8.10
C GLU A 169 -7.42 -27.45 -6.70
N LYS A 170 -6.21 -27.23 -6.18
CA LYS A 170 -6.00 -26.61 -4.87
C LYS A 170 -6.42 -25.14 -4.91
N ILE A 171 -6.06 -24.43 -5.98
CA ILE A 171 -6.43 -23.02 -6.16
C ILE A 171 -7.95 -22.91 -6.27
N GLN A 172 -8.57 -23.76 -7.07
CA GLN A 172 -10.02 -23.80 -7.23
C GLN A 172 -10.73 -24.10 -5.91
N ALA A 173 -10.23 -25.06 -5.12
CA ALA A 173 -10.78 -25.39 -3.80
C ALA A 173 -10.73 -24.19 -2.84
N ILE A 174 -9.63 -23.41 -2.83
CA ILE A 174 -9.50 -22.19 -2.03
C ILE A 174 -10.56 -21.16 -2.43
N LEU A 175 -10.79 -20.97 -3.73
CA LEU A 175 -11.80 -20.03 -4.24
C LEU A 175 -13.22 -20.47 -3.88
N ASP A 176 -13.50 -21.78 -3.98
CA ASP A 176 -14.80 -22.34 -3.63
C ASP A 176 -15.11 -22.25 -2.13
N GLU A 177 -14.10 -22.47 -1.28
CA GLU A 177 -14.19 -22.28 0.18
C GLU A 177 -14.44 -20.82 0.55
N ALA A 178 -13.82 -19.87 -0.15
CA ALA A 178 -14.03 -18.44 0.06
C ALA A 178 -15.44 -17.95 -0.36
N GLY A 179 -16.15 -18.75 -1.14
CA GLY A 179 -17.58 -18.65 -1.39
C GLY A 179 -17.98 -18.28 -2.82
N PRO A 180 -19.30 -18.26 -3.12
CA PRO A 180 -19.83 -18.22 -4.49
C PRO A 180 -19.40 -17.02 -5.34
N ARG A 181 -18.98 -15.92 -4.67
CA ARG A 181 -18.51 -14.70 -5.34
C ARG A 181 -17.22 -14.90 -6.14
N TYR A 182 -16.41 -15.93 -5.81
CA TYR A 182 -15.11 -16.15 -6.43
C TYR A 182 -15.14 -17.16 -7.58
N ARG A 183 -16.26 -17.89 -7.77
CA ARG A 183 -16.44 -18.89 -8.83
C ARG A 183 -16.36 -18.34 -10.25
N MET A 184 -16.49 -17.03 -10.41
CA MET A 184 -16.37 -16.37 -11.70
C MET A 184 -14.90 -16.25 -12.15
N HIS A 185 -13.96 -16.32 -11.22
CA HIS A 185 -12.53 -16.32 -11.52
C HIS A 185 -12.08 -17.72 -11.92
N GLN A 186 -11.28 -17.82 -12.97
CA GLN A 186 -10.78 -19.09 -13.50
C GLN A 186 -9.27 -19.17 -13.25
N PRO A 187 -8.79 -20.16 -12.48
CA PRO A 187 -7.38 -20.25 -12.11
C PRO A 187 -6.49 -20.89 -13.18
N ALA A 188 -7.06 -21.40 -14.28
CA ALA A 188 -6.36 -22.14 -15.32
C ALA A 188 -5.11 -21.42 -15.88
N THR A 189 -5.17 -20.09 -16.00
CA THR A 189 -4.07 -19.28 -16.55
C THR A 189 -3.10 -18.77 -15.48
N TRP A 190 -3.46 -18.86 -14.20
CA TRP A 190 -2.67 -18.27 -13.12
C TRP A 190 -1.33 -18.96 -12.93
N ALA A 191 -1.30 -20.30 -13.00
CA ALA A 191 -0.06 -21.05 -12.86
C ALA A 191 0.94 -20.74 -13.99
N LYS A 192 0.45 -20.61 -15.24
CA LYS A 192 1.27 -20.24 -16.41
C LYS A 192 1.85 -18.83 -16.27
N GLN A 193 1.01 -17.86 -15.90
CA GLN A 193 1.45 -16.47 -15.67
C GLN A 193 2.45 -16.37 -14.51
N ALA A 194 2.18 -17.06 -13.41
CA ALA A 194 3.06 -17.09 -12.25
C ALA A 194 4.44 -17.65 -12.60
N ARG A 195 4.49 -18.67 -13.46
CA ARG A 195 5.76 -19.24 -13.94
C ARG A 195 6.56 -18.22 -14.76
N MET A 196 5.91 -17.51 -15.68
CA MET A 196 6.58 -16.44 -16.45
C MET A 196 7.11 -15.31 -15.56
N ALA A 197 6.35 -14.94 -14.52
CA ALA A 197 6.76 -13.95 -13.53
C ALA A 197 7.95 -14.43 -12.68
N ALA A 198 7.92 -15.70 -12.23
CA ALA A 198 9.00 -16.32 -11.47
C ALA A 198 10.30 -16.43 -12.28
N ASP A 199 10.19 -16.76 -13.57
CA ASP A 199 11.32 -16.84 -14.50
C ASP A 199 11.87 -15.45 -14.89
N GLY A 200 11.17 -14.37 -14.52
CA GLY A 200 11.53 -12.99 -14.89
C GLY A 200 11.27 -12.66 -16.37
N ASN A 201 10.47 -13.48 -17.07
CA ASN A 201 10.11 -13.30 -18.47
C ASN A 201 8.97 -12.30 -18.62
N TRP A 202 9.26 -11.04 -18.27
CA TRP A 202 8.28 -9.96 -18.22
C TRP A 202 7.64 -9.62 -19.56
N GLU A 203 8.43 -9.61 -20.64
CA GLU A 203 7.92 -9.34 -21.99
C GLU A 203 6.99 -10.44 -22.48
N LEU A 204 7.31 -11.70 -22.15
CA LEU A 204 6.47 -12.85 -22.48
C LEU A 204 5.16 -12.79 -21.69
N LEU A 205 5.22 -12.43 -20.41
CA LEU A 205 4.04 -12.27 -19.56
C LEU A 205 3.11 -11.18 -20.08
N GLU A 206 3.65 -10.03 -20.49
CA GLU A 206 2.86 -8.92 -21.02
C GLU A 206 2.16 -9.31 -22.33
N LYS A 207 2.90 -9.94 -23.27
CA LYS A 207 2.30 -10.48 -24.50
C LYS A 207 1.23 -11.54 -24.22
N TYR A 208 1.47 -12.40 -23.24
CA TYR A 208 0.51 -13.43 -22.87
C TYR A 208 -0.76 -12.80 -22.30
N GLN A 209 -0.64 -11.81 -21.42
CA GLN A 209 -1.78 -11.06 -20.87
C GLN A 209 -2.56 -10.30 -21.94
N ASP A 210 -1.87 -9.68 -22.91
CA ASP A 210 -2.53 -9.01 -24.03
C ASP A 210 -3.28 -9.98 -24.97
N TRP A 211 -2.84 -11.24 -25.04
CA TRP A 211 -3.49 -12.29 -25.82
C TRP A 211 -4.69 -12.95 -25.12
N LEU A 212 -4.75 -12.88 -23.78
CA LEU A 212 -5.87 -13.45 -23.02
C LEU A 212 -7.17 -12.67 -23.25
N ASP A 213 -8.27 -13.40 -23.41
CA ASP A 213 -9.62 -12.83 -23.43
C ASP A 213 -10.23 -12.88 -22.01
N GLY A 214 -10.06 -11.78 -21.28
CA GLY A 214 -10.57 -11.65 -19.90
C GLY A 214 -10.01 -12.71 -18.94
N GLY A 215 -8.71 -13.01 -19.07
CA GLY A 215 -7.98 -13.99 -18.28
C GLY A 215 -8.10 -15.43 -18.77
N LYS A 216 -8.70 -15.68 -19.94
CA LYS A 216 -8.86 -17.00 -20.54
C LYS A 216 -8.09 -17.12 -21.85
N GLU A 217 -7.57 -18.31 -22.11
CA GLU A 217 -6.95 -18.60 -23.41
C GLU A 217 -8.07 -18.68 -24.47
N PRO A 218 -8.00 -17.90 -25.57
CA PRO A 218 -8.98 -17.98 -26.64
C PRO A 218 -9.04 -19.38 -27.25
N GLU A 219 -10.25 -19.90 -27.42
CA GLU A 219 -10.47 -21.25 -27.95
C GLU A 219 -9.98 -21.37 -29.39
N GLY A 220 -9.07 -22.32 -29.64
CA GLY A 220 -8.56 -22.62 -30.98
C GLY A 220 -7.33 -21.84 -31.41
N GLU A 221 -6.80 -20.97 -30.55
CA GLU A 221 -5.52 -20.28 -30.76
C GLU A 221 -4.47 -20.80 -29.77
N THR A 222 -3.25 -20.99 -30.24
CA THR A 222 -2.10 -21.30 -29.38
C THR A 222 -1.25 -20.06 -29.22
N PHE A 223 -0.89 -19.73 -27.98
CA PHE A 223 0.04 -18.64 -27.73
C PHE A 223 1.43 -18.96 -28.33
N GLU A 224 1.83 -18.18 -29.33
CA GLU A 224 3.19 -18.18 -29.87
C GLU A 224 3.96 -17.01 -29.25
N GLY A 225 4.76 -17.31 -28.22
CA GLY A 225 5.47 -16.33 -27.39
C GLY A 225 6.95 -16.23 -27.67
#